data_AF-A0A7V4WFX7-F1
#
_entry.id   AF-A0A7V4WFX7-F1
#
_cell.length_a   1.000
_cell.length_b   1.000
_cell.length_c   1.000
_cell.angle_alpha   90.00
_cell.angle_beta   90.00
_cell.angle_gamma   90.00
#
_symmetry.space_group_name_H-M   'P 1'
#
loop_
_entity.id
_entity.type
_entity.pdbx_description
1 polymer ?
#
loop_
_entity_poly.entity_id
_entity_poly.type
_entity_poly.pdbx_seq_one_letter_code
_entity_poly.pdbx_strand_id
1 'polypeptide(L)' 'IPQSHISEMENGKRPIGKKRAKILAKALKVGYKVFL' A
#
# COMPACT_ATOMS: atom_id res chain seq x y z
N ILE A 1 2.65 -8.50 3.29
CA ILE A 1 2.47 -7.37 4.23
C ILE A 1 1.49 -7.89 5.25
N PRO A 2 1.74 -7.83 6.57
CA PRO A 2 0.76 -8.27 7.55
C PRO A 2 -0.60 -7.59 7.31
N GLN A 3 -1.70 -8.32 7.47
CA GLN A 3 -3.05 -7.77 7.26
C GLN A 3 -3.30 -6.56 8.17
N SER A 4 -2.78 -6.56 9.40
CA SER A 4 -2.83 -5.42 10.32
C SER A 4 -2.24 -4.15 9.70
N HIS A 5 -1.06 -4.25 9.08
CA HIS A 5 -0.42 -3.11 8.41
C HIS A 5 -1.22 -2.61 7.20
N ILE A 6 -1.88 -3.50 6.46
CA ILE A 6 -2.76 -3.10 5.35
C ILE A 6 -3.95 -2.34 5.90
N SER A 7 -4.59 -2.85 6.95
CA SER A 7 -5.72 -2.19 7.62
C SER A 7 -5.35 -0.82 8.18
N GLU A 8 -4.15 -0.67 8.79
CA GLU A 8 -3.65 0.63 9.22
C GLU A 8 -3.44 1.61 8.05
N MET A 9 -2.99 1.11 6.89
CA MET A 9 -2.81 1.92 5.68
C MET A 9 -4.16 2.34 5.09
N GLU A 10 -5.15 1.45 5.05
CA GLU A 10 -6.50 1.72 4.56
C GLU A 10 -7.24 2.75 5.44
N ASN A 11 -7.01 2.71 6.75
CA ASN A 11 -7.60 3.66 7.71
C ASN A 11 -6.76 4.95 7.87
N GLY A 12 -5.71 5.16 7.06
CA GLY A 12 -4.86 6.36 7.13
C GLY A 12 -3.98 6.47 8.39
N LYS A 13 -3.97 5.46 9.26
CA LYS A 13 -3.14 5.42 10.48
C LYS A 13 -1.66 5.21 10.16
N ARG A 14 -1.35 4.68 8.98
CA ARG A 14 0.01 4.39 8.53
C ARG A 14 0.23 4.83 7.08
N PRO A 15 1.30 5.58 6.77
CA PRO A 15 1.58 5.98 5.39
C PRO A 15 2.08 4.80 4.54
N ILE A 16 1.72 4.81 3.25
CA ILE A 16 2.20 3.83 2.28
C ILE A 16 3.53 4.31 1.69
N GLY A 17 4.64 3.71 2.13
CA GLY A 17 5.96 4.00 1.55
C GLY A 17 6.13 3.41 0.13
N LYS A 18 7.02 4.01 -0.67
CA LYS A 18 7.30 3.61 -2.07
C LYS A 18 7.54 2.10 -2.28
N LYS A 19 8.21 1.42 -1.35
CA LYS A 19 8.42 -0.04 -1.40
C LYS A 19 7.10 -0.82 -1.30
N ARG A 20 6.21 -0.41 -0.40
CA ARG A 20 4.89 -1.03 -0.21
C ARG A 20 3.94 -0.68 -1.35
N ALA A 21 3.96 0.57 -1.81
CA ALA A 21 3.22 1.02 -3.00
C ALA A 21 3.52 0.14 -4.23
N LYS A 22 4.79 -0.19 -4.50
CA LYS A 22 5.16 -1.08 -5.62
C LYS A 22 4.64 -2.52 -5.45
N ILE A 23 4.61 -3.04 -4.22
CA ILE A 23 4.10 -4.38 -3.92
C ILE A 23 2.59 -4.43 -4.16
N LEU A 24 1.85 -3.45 -3.62
CA LEU A 24 0.39 -3.33 -3.78
C LEU A 24 0.01 -3.11 -5.24
N ALA A 25 0.73 -2.24 -5.95
CA ALA A 25 0.58 -1.99 -7.37
C ALA A 25 0.69 -3.26 -8.22
N LYS A 26 1.70 -4.10 -7.94
CA LYS A 26 1.89 -5.39 -8.64
C LYS A 26 0.73 -6.35 -8.36
N ALA A 27 0.25 -6.42 -7.12
CA ALA A 27 -0.85 -7.30 -6.73
C ALA A 27 -2.19 -6.86 -7.35
N LEU A 28 -2.44 -5.55 -7.42
CA LEU A 28 -3.68 -4.95 -7.88
C LEU A 28 -3.68 -4.59 -9.38
N LYS A 29 -2.57 -4.85 -10.09
CA LYS A 29 -2.37 -4.51 -11.51
C LYS A 29 -2.60 -3.03 -11.83
N VAL A 30 -2.21 -2.14 -10.91
CA VAL A 30 -2.30 -0.68 -11.05
C VAL A 30 -0.92 -0.03 -10.95
N GLY A 31 -0.82 1.27 -11.26
CA GLY A 31 0.41 2.03 -11.06
C GLY A 31 0.69 2.33 -9.59
N TYR A 32 1.96 2.27 -9.16
CA TYR A 32 2.32 2.54 -7.75
C TYR A 32 2.11 3.98 -7.30
N LYS A 33 2.01 4.94 -8.23
CA LYS A 33 1.72 6.35 -7.93
C LYS A 33 0.32 6.57 -7.35
N VAL A 34 -0.59 5.61 -7.50
CA VAL A 34 -1.94 5.68 -6.92
C VAL A 34 -1.90 5.55 -5.38
N PHE A 35 -0.81 5.01 -4.83
CA PHE A 35 -0.61 4.83 -3.39
C PHE A 35 0.41 5.83 -2.78
N LEU A 36 0.79 6.88 -3.50
CA LEU A 36 1.70 7.93 -3.04
C LEU A 36 0.96 9.27 -3.00
#